data_AF-N9V9A5-F1
#
_entry.id   AF-N9V9A5-F1
#
_cell.length_a   1.000
_cell.length_b   1.000
_cell.length_c   1.000
_cell.angle_alpha   90.00
_cell.angle_beta   90.00
_cell.angle_gamma   90.00
#
_symmetry.space_group_name_H-M   'P 1'
#
loop_
_entity.id
_entity.type
_entity.pdbx_description
1 polymer ?
#
loop_
_entity_poly.entity_id
_entity_poly.type
_entity_poly.pdbx_seq_one_letter_code
_entity_poly.pdbx_strand_id
1 'polypeptide(L)'
;MRTQKIDTTVTVTAIEGKAWILQGNVQGREIHKGDVLKAGITIQIDDNAQLSFETAHNIEPAQPQGPDDQPATAATNQGQPNPAAGNDVNALQQAILQGADPTQAFAATAAGGAPAAGGGIGGVAGGSGNGGFVVVDRTGDATIATAGFDTTYSTTGIIEPTQTSALLPENQLADADESISVIESGSVSGNVLANTTNPDGPADASVVSYSWGINQNVPPGVASTLTGVGTLLLNPDGSFTFTPAPNYDGTVPPVTYTVFDGLDEVTSTLSITITPVDSPVTLTGLDVAEGEVIVSDSNLPDGSSPNPGALNQSGVFSFSALDGVQSLSVGGVSLISNGVVVATPVVIPSGLGNSLTVTAISFDPLTGEGSVS
;
A
#
# COMPACT_ATOMS: atom_id res chain seq x y z
N MET A 1 19.28 22.90 -2.23
CA MET A 1 18.38 21.96 -2.90
C MET A 1 17.80 22.64 -4.13
N ARG A 2 17.60 21.93 -5.23
CA ARG A 2 16.96 22.44 -6.46
C ARG A 2 15.65 21.69 -6.73
N THR A 3 14.67 22.38 -7.31
CA THR A 3 13.43 21.76 -7.78
C THR A 3 13.47 21.57 -9.30
N GLN A 4 12.94 20.45 -9.77
CA GLN A 4 12.85 20.12 -11.18
C GLN A 4 11.46 19.56 -11.49
N LYS A 5 10.81 20.09 -12.52
CA LYS A 5 9.58 19.51 -13.05
C LYS A 5 9.94 18.45 -14.08
N ILE A 6 9.27 17.31 -14.02
CA ILE A 6 9.44 16.23 -14.99
C ILE A 6 8.47 16.48 -16.13
N ASP A 7 8.96 16.75 -17.35
CA ASP A 7 8.11 17.10 -18.48
C ASP A 7 7.59 15.87 -19.25
N THR A 8 8.23 14.71 -19.09
CA THR A 8 7.88 13.46 -19.76
C THR A 8 8.11 12.29 -18.82
N THR A 9 7.31 11.23 -18.94
CA THR A 9 7.48 10.03 -18.11
C THR A 9 8.86 9.42 -18.33
N VAL A 10 9.60 9.28 -17.24
CA VAL A 10 10.97 8.75 -17.25
C VAL A 10 11.15 7.72 -16.14
N THR A 11 12.02 6.74 -16.37
CA THR A 11 12.45 5.81 -15.33
C THR A 11 13.79 6.25 -14.78
N VAL A 12 13.95 6.24 -13.46
CA VAL A 12 15.21 6.58 -12.79
C VAL A 12 16.20 5.44 -12.96
N THR A 13 17.25 5.64 -13.75
CA THR A 13 18.26 4.61 -14.04
C THR A 13 19.43 4.63 -13.08
N ALA A 14 19.72 5.79 -12.49
CA ALA A 14 20.69 5.95 -11.43
C ALA A 14 20.35 7.16 -10.57
N ILE A 15 20.63 7.05 -9.27
CA ILE A 15 20.56 8.16 -8.31
C ILE A 15 21.78 8.12 -7.41
N GLU A 16 22.48 9.25 -7.32
CA GLU A 16 23.55 9.49 -6.35
C GLU A 16 23.09 10.64 -5.44
N GLY A 17 22.99 10.42 -4.12
CA GLY A 17 22.39 11.38 -3.18
C GLY A 17 20.90 11.12 -2.94
N LYS A 18 20.17 12.12 -2.44
CA LYS A 18 18.74 12.01 -2.09
C LYS A 18 17.88 12.95 -2.93
N ALA A 19 16.69 12.48 -3.28
CA ALA A 19 15.66 13.28 -3.94
C ALA A 19 14.26 12.83 -3.50
N TRP A 20 13.31 13.76 -3.51
CA TRP A 20 11.93 13.52 -3.07
C TRP A 20 10.94 14.03 -4.11
N ILE A 21 9.80 13.35 -4.22
CA ILE A 21 8.63 13.87 -4.94
C ILE A 21 7.96 14.92 -4.06
N LEU A 22 7.66 16.09 -4.61
CA LEU A 22 6.92 17.14 -3.91
C LEU A 22 5.41 16.98 -4.12
N GLN A 23 4.66 16.99 -3.01
CA GLN A 23 3.22 17.16 -3.01
C GLN A 23 2.92 18.59 -2.53
N GLY A 24 2.80 19.53 -3.47
CA GLY A 24 2.70 20.95 -3.16
C GLY A 24 4.01 21.52 -2.60
N ASN A 25 3.96 22.12 -1.40
CA ASN A 25 5.12 22.72 -0.72
C ASN A 25 5.79 21.80 0.32
N VAL A 26 5.40 20.53 0.39
CA VAL A 26 5.89 19.57 1.39
C VAL A 26 6.68 18.45 0.72
N GLN A 27 7.79 18.03 1.35
CA GLN A 27 8.55 16.85 0.93
C GLN A 27 7.68 15.59 1.06
N GLY A 28 7.48 14.89 -0.05
CA GLY A 28 6.77 13.61 -0.11
C GLY A 28 7.74 12.43 -0.17
N ARG A 29 7.40 11.42 -0.98
CA ARG A 29 8.15 10.15 -1.09
C ARG A 29 9.58 10.34 -1.60
N GLU A 30 10.54 9.63 -1.00
CA GLU A 30 11.92 9.53 -1.50
C GLU A 30 11.97 8.71 -2.82
N ILE A 31 12.79 9.17 -3.76
CA ILE A 31 12.93 8.59 -5.10
C ILE A 31 14.05 7.54 -5.09
N HIS A 32 13.76 6.34 -5.59
CA HIS A 32 14.75 5.25 -5.71
C HIS A 32 15.03 4.90 -7.18
N LYS A 33 16.16 4.21 -7.43
CA LYS A 33 16.47 3.65 -8.75
C LYS A 33 15.37 2.65 -9.15
N GLY A 34 14.88 2.77 -10.37
CA GLY A 34 13.78 1.97 -10.91
C GLY A 34 12.42 2.65 -10.77
N ASP A 35 12.31 3.71 -9.98
CA ASP A 35 11.07 4.47 -9.88
C ASP A 35 10.70 5.09 -11.23
N VAL A 36 9.43 4.98 -11.58
CA VAL A 36 8.85 5.65 -12.74
C VAL A 36 8.31 7.00 -12.29
N LEU A 37 8.90 8.08 -12.80
CA LEU A 37 8.48 9.45 -12.56
C LEU A 37 7.56 9.88 -13.70
N LYS A 38 6.27 10.01 -13.42
CA LYS A 38 5.27 10.45 -14.40
C LYS A 38 5.50 11.93 -14.78
N ALA A 39 5.15 12.30 -16.01
CA ALA A 39 5.15 13.70 -16.44
C ALA A 39 4.28 14.57 -15.53
N GLY A 40 4.72 15.80 -15.24
CA GLY A 40 4.01 16.78 -14.43
C GLY A 40 4.43 16.86 -12.96
N ILE A 41 5.10 15.83 -12.42
CA ILE A 41 5.55 15.86 -11.02
C ILE A 41 6.71 16.84 -10.82
N THR A 42 6.75 17.48 -9.65
CA THR A 42 7.91 18.28 -9.24
C THR A 42 8.72 17.46 -8.24
N ILE A 43 10.02 17.36 -8.48
CA ILE A 43 10.96 16.68 -7.60
C ILE A 43 11.88 17.71 -6.94
N GLN A 44 12.29 17.44 -5.71
CA GLN A 44 13.31 18.19 -4.98
C GLN A 44 14.58 17.34 -4.89
N ILE A 45 15.69 17.89 -5.35
CA ILE A 45 16.99 17.23 -5.46
C ILE A 45 17.97 17.96 -4.53
N ASP A 46 18.70 17.23 -3.70
CA ASP A 46 19.76 17.81 -2.86
C ASP A 46 20.89 18.42 -3.71
N ASP A 47 21.64 19.38 -3.15
CA ASP A 47 22.66 20.15 -3.90
C ASP A 47 23.79 19.27 -4.47
N ASN A 48 24.02 18.11 -3.87
CA ASN A 48 25.02 17.13 -4.31
C ASN A 48 24.40 15.91 -5.01
N ALA A 49 23.07 15.90 -5.24
CA ALA A 49 22.39 14.74 -5.80
C ALA A 49 22.34 14.79 -7.34
N GLN A 50 22.64 13.65 -7.97
CA GLN A 50 22.57 13.43 -9.42
C GLN A 50 21.54 12.35 -9.74
N LEU A 51 20.70 12.61 -10.75
CA LEU A 51 19.71 11.67 -11.26
C LEU A 51 19.95 11.45 -12.75
N SER A 52 19.90 10.18 -13.16
CA SER A 52 19.88 9.76 -14.56
C SER A 52 18.52 9.20 -14.91
N PHE A 53 18.02 9.56 -16.08
CA PHE A 53 16.70 9.21 -16.57
C PHE A 53 16.82 8.45 -17.88
N GLU A 54 15.95 7.48 -18.08
CA GLU A 54 15.72 6.86 -19.39
C GLU A 54 14.29 7.19 -19.83
N THR A 55 14.18 7.83 -20.99
CA THR A 55 12.89 8.06 -21.65
C THR A 55 12.52 6.76 -22.36
N ALA A 56 11.33 6.23 -22.07
CA ALA A 56 10.80 5.07 -22.77
C ALA A 56 10.67 5.38 -24.28
N HIS A 57 11.70 5.03 -25.06
CA HIS A 57 11.63 5.07 -26.51
C HIS A 57 11.10 3.73 -26.99
N ASN A 58 9.89 3.73 -27.52
CA ASN A 58 9.34 2.58 -28.22
C ASN A 58 10.06 2.46 -29.57
N ILE A 59 11.17 1.73 -29.61
CA ILE A 59 11.93 1.49 -30.85
C ILE A 59 11.24 0.35 -31.58
N GLU A 60 10.46 0.69 -32.62
CA GLU A 60 10.06 -0.27 -33.64
C GLU A 60 11.29 -0.59 -34.52
N PRO A 61 11.70 -1.87 -34.68
CA PRO A 61 12.94 -2.20 -35.35
C PRO A 61 12.81 -2.05 -36.88
N ALA A 62 13.51 -1.07 -37.45
CA ALA A 62 13.71 -0.99 -38.89
C ALA A 62 14.70 -2.08 -39.38
N GLN A 63 14.32 -2.82 -40.42
CA GLN A 63 15.15 -3.83 -41.07
C GLN A 63 16.38 -3.23 -41.80
N PRO A 64 17.49 -3.99 -41.92
CA PRO A 64 18.80 -3.45 -42.29
C PRO A 64 18.99 -3.26 -43.81
N GLN A 65 19.58 -2.13 -44.20
CA GLN A 65 20.18 -1.92 -45.52
C GLN A 65 21.69 -1.74 -45.35
N GLY A 66 22.45 -2.32 -46.28
CA GLY A 66 23.90 -2.57 -46.21
C GLY A 66 24.82 -1.35 -46.31
N PRO A 67 26.14 -1.60 -46.43
CA PRO A 67 27.19 -0.67 -46.07
C PRO A 67 27.53 0.27 -47.22
N ASP A 68 27.61 1.58 -46.95
CA ASP A 68 28.52 2.52 -47.62
C ASP A 68 28.40 3.89 -46.92
N ASP A 69 29.35 4.18 -46.03
CA ASP A 69 30.25 5.34 -46.15
C ASP A 69 30.91 5.65 -44.80
N GLN A 70 32.21 5.41 -44.76
CA GLN A 70 33.12 5.71 -43.67
C GLN A 70 33.53 7.19 -43.70
N PRO A 71 33.82 7.83 -42.55
CA PRO A 71 34.21 9.23 -42.50
C PRO A 71 35.48 9.53 -43.30
N ALA A 72 35.45 10.66 -44.01
CA ALA A 72 36.40 11.14 -44.99
C ALA A 72 37.87 11.18 -44.52
N THR A 73 38.77 10.71 -45.39
CA THR A 73 40.20 11.06 -45.36
C THR A 73 40.40 12.44 -45.99
N ALA A 74 40.68 13.46 -45.16
CA ALA A 74 41.21 14.73 -45.64
C ALA A 74 42.72 14.61 -45.86
N ALA A 75 43.14 14.86 -47.09
CA ALA A 75 44.54 14.90 -47.50
C ALA A 75 45.29 16.05 -46.80
N THR A 76 46.55 15.75 -46.51
CA THR A 76 47.57 16.58 -45.88
C THR A 76 47.85 17.87 -46.64
N ASN A 77 47.80 19.02 -45.95
CA ASN A 77 48.64 20.17 -46.26
C ASN A 77 49.33 20.63 -44.99
N GLN A 78 50.63 20.32 -44.89
CA GLN A 78 51.51 20.86 -43.87
C GLN A 78 51.80 22.34 -44.18
N GLY A 79 51.28 23.23 -43.33
CA GLY A 79 51.77 24.59 -43.16
C GLY A 79 52.34 24.72 -41.75
N GLN A 80 53.65 24.89 -41.68
CA GLN A 80 54.48 24.97 -40.47
C GLN A 80 53.92 25.97 -39.42
N PRO A 81 53.92 25.64 -38.10
CA PRO A 81 53.44 26.56 -37.07
C PRO A 81 54.36 27.79 -36.99
N ASN A 82 53.79 28.97 -37.20
CA ASN A 82 54.48 30.24 -36.99
C ASN A 82 54.76 30.42 -35.48
N PRO A 83 56.02 30.58 -35.02
CA PRO A 83 56.37 30.66 -33.59
C PRO A 83 55.82 31.90 -32.85
N ALA A 84 55.12 32.80 -33.55
CA ALA A 84 54.57 34.03 -32.96
C ALA A 84 53.20 33.84 -32.27
N ALA A 85 52.44 32.79 -32.60
CA ALA A 85 51.05 32.63 -32.12
C ALA A 85 50.93 32.30 -30.62
N GLY A 86 51.99 31.76 -29.99
CA GLY A 86 52.00 31.46 -28.56
C GLY A 86 52.15 32.70 -27.67
N ASN A 87 52.66 33.80 -28.22
CA ASN A 87 52.92 35.04 -27.48
C ASN A 87 51.63 35.86 -27.33
N ASP A 88 50.81 35.84 -28.40
CA ASP A 88 49.58 36.62 -28.49
C ASP A 88 48.50 36.09 -27.56
N VAL A 89 48.40 34.76 -27.38
CA VAL A 89 47.44 34.15 -26.43
C VAL A 89 47.78 34.53 -24.98
N ASN A 90 49.07 34.54 -24.63
CA ASN A 90 49.51 34.95 -23.28
C ASN A 90 49.28 36.44 -23.03
N ALA A 91 49.50 37.28 -24.04
CA ALA A 91 49.22 38.71 -23.96
C ALA A 91 47.71 39.00 -23.87
N LEU A 92 46.88 38.26 -24.62
CA LEU A 92 45.41 38.37 -24.56
C LEU A 92 44.88 37.98 -23.18
N GLN A 93 45.40 36.89 -22.60
CA GLN A 93 45.02 36.44 -21.26
C GLN A 93 45.41 37.45 -20.18
N GLN A 94 46.59 38.07 -20.27
CA GLN A 94 46.98 39.14 -19.34
C GLN A 94 46.09 40.39 -19.47
N ALA A 95 45.68 40.77 -20.68
CA ALA A 95 44.77 41.90 -20.89
C ALA A 95 43.39 41.66 -20.27
N ILE A 96 42.84 40.45 -20.40
CA ILE A 96 41.57 40.06 -19.76
C ILE A 96 41.69 40.11 -18.23
N LEU A 97 42.79 39.60 -17.68
CA LEU A 97 43.06 39.61 -16.23
C LEU A 97 43.21 41.03 -15.66
N GLN A 98 43.65 41.99 -16.47
CA GLN A 98 43.77 43.40 -16.09
C GLN A 98 42.48 44.20 -16.35
N GLY A 99 41.42 43.55 -16.82
CA GLY A 99 40.13 44.19 -17.13
C GLY A 99 40.16 45.10 -18.37
N ALA A 100 41.18 44.99 -19.22
CA ALA A 100 41.28 45.73 -20.46
C ALA A 100 40.51 45.01 -21.59
N ASP A 101 39.83 45.77 -22.45
CA ASP A 101 39.10 45.23 -23.61
C ASP A 101 40.08 44.72 -24.68
N PRO A 102 40.14 43.40 -24.95
CA PRO A 102 41.09 42.82 -25.91
C PRO A 102 40.82 43.25 -27.35
N THR A 103 39.61 43.72 -27.67
CA THR A 103 39.25 44.16 -29.03
C THR A 103 39.88 45.49 -29.42
N GLN A 104 40.37 46.26 -28.43
CA GLN A 104 41.04 47.55 -28.64
C GLN A 104 42.57 47.44 -28.57
N ALA A 105 43.08 46.40 -27.90
CA ALA A 105 44.52 46.24 -27.63
C ALA A 105 45.23 45.32 -28.64
N PHE A 106 44.50 44.53 -29.43
CA PHE A 106 45.06 43.58 -30.39
C PHE A 106 44.46 43.76 -31.79
N ALA A 107 45.28 43.61 -32.83
CA ALA A 107 44.83 43.73 -34.22
C ALA A 107 43.95 42.52 -34.63
N ALA A 108 42.89 42.76 -35.40
CA ALA A 108 41.99 41.71 -35.89
C ALA A 108 42.74 40.69 -36.76
N THR A 109 42.74 39.42 -36.36
CA THR A 109 43.61 38.38 -36.94
C THR A 109 43.06 37.69 -38.19
N ALA A 110 41.89 38.02 -38.73
CA ALA A 110 41.31 37.20 -39.82
C ALA A 110 40.31 37.88 -40.77
N ALA A 111 40.34 39.20 -40.95
CA ALA A 111 39.61 39.82 -42.05
C ALA A 111 40.44 40.97 -42.61
N GLY A 112 40.73 40.93 -43.91
CA GLY A 112 41.51 41.93 -44.61
C GLY A 112 41.07 43.34 -44.23
N GLY A 113 41.98 44.07 -43.60
CA GLY A 113 41.72 45.43 -43.16
C GLY A 113 41.71 46.38 -44.35
N ALA A 114 40.64 47.15 -44.48
CA ALA A 114 40.74 48.52 -44.93
C ALA A 114 39.68 49.35 -44.19
N PRO A 115 40.05 50.42 -43.46
CA PRO A 115 39.08 51.35 -42.92
C PRO A 115 38.43 52.13 -44.08
N ALA A 116 37.12 52.28 -44.01
CA ALA A 116 36.37 53.15 -44.90
C ALA A 116 36.58 54.62 -44.47
N ALA A 117 37.20 55.42 -45.33
CA ALA A 117 37.14 56.88 -45.21
C ALA A 117 36.97 57.50 -46.60
N GLY A 118 35.75 58.01 -46.85
CA GLY A 118 35.51 59.19 -47.67
C GLY A 118 35.59 59.04 -49.20
N GLY A 119 34.42 58.92 -49.83
CA GLY A 119 34.04 59.71 -51.01
C GLY A 119 34.73 59.44 -52.35
N GLY A 120 33.98 58.79 -53.26
CA GLY A 120 34.06 59.03 -54.70
C GLY A 120 35.14 58.28 -55.48
N ILE A 121 34.69 57.50 -56.47
CA ILE A 121 35.40 57.12 -57.70
C ILE A 121 36.87 56.66 -57.60
N GLY A 122 37.07 55.34 -57.73
CA GLY A 122 38.24 54.71 -58.38
C GLY A 122 39.65 55.09 -57.88
N GLY A 123 40.30 54.15 -57.19
CA GLY A 123 41.76 54.13 -57.07
C GLY A 123 42.27 53.46 -55.80
N VAL A 124 42.78 52.24 -55.93
CA VAL A 124 43.64 51.61 -54.92
C VAL A 124 44.98 52.34 -54.90
N ALA A 125 45.37 52.85 -53.73
CA ALA A 125 46.71 53.41 -53.52
C ALA A 125 47.35 52.72 -52.30
N GLY A 126 48.20 51.74 -52.58
CA GLY A 126 49.01 51.06 -51.57
C GLY A 126 49.52 49.71 -52.06
N GLY A 127 50.66 49.73 -52.76
CA GLY A 127 51.24 48.56 -53.43
C GLY A 127 51.78 47.50 -52.48
N SER A 128 51.26 46.28 -52.64
CA SER A 128 52.00 45.03 -52.51
C SER A 128 51.43 44.08 -53.55
N GLY A 129 52.29 43.59 -54.43
CA GLY A 129 51.94 42.91 -55.67
C GLY A 129 51.19 41.59 -55.49
N ASN A 130 50.41 41.28 -56.54
CA ASN A 130 49.79 40.00 -56.90
C ASN A 130 48.31 39.79 -56.54
N GLY A 131 47.48 40.82 -56.69
CA GLY A 131 46.01 40.69 -56.75
C GLY A 131 45.47 40.76 -58.18
N GLY A 132 45.97 39.96 -59.10
CA GLY A 132 45.29 39.75 -60.39
C GLY A 132 44.13 38.79 -60.16
N PHE A 133 42.89 39.25 -60.29
CA PHE A 133 41.77 38.31 -60.28
C PHE A 133 41.73 37.58 -61.63
N VAL A 134 41.77 36.25 -61.59
CA VAL A 134 41.37 35.44 -62.74
C VAL A 134 39.84 35.46 -62.76
N VAL A 135 39.24 36.05 -63.79
CA VAL A 135 37.81 35.82 -64.07
C VAL A 135 37.72 34.41 -64.64
N VAL A 136 37.24 33.47 -63.84
CA VAL A 136 36.89 32.13 -64.31
C VAL A 136 35.41 32.17 -64.69
N ASP A 137 35.10 32.14 -65.99
CA ASP A 137 33.74 31.83 -66.42
C ASP A 137 33.45 30.35 -66.10
N ARG A 138 32.34 30.08 -65.40
CA ARG A 138 31.86 28.71 -65.18
C ARG A 138 31.40 28.15 -66.51
N THR A 139 32.17 27.26 -67.10
CA THR A 139 31.86 26.61 -68.40
C THR A 139 31.46 25.13 -68.26
N GLY A 140 31.24 24.65 -67.04
CA GLY A 140 30.74 23.29 -66.76
C GLY A 140 29.45 23.31 -65.95
N ASP A 141 28.61 22.29 -66.15
CA ASP A 141 27.37 22.07 -65.40
C ASP A 141 27.67 22.05 -63.89
N ALA A 142 26.97 22.91 -63.14
CA ALA A 142 27.10 22.99 -61.70
C ALA A 142 26.13 22.01 -61.05
N THR A 143 26.66 20.98 -60.39
CA THR A 143 25.89 20.23 -59.40
C THR A 143 25.88 21.04 -58.12
N ILE A 144 24.87 21.90 -57.95
CA ILE A 144 24.60 22.52 -56.64
C ILE A 144 24.14 21.37 -55.75
N ALA A 145 24.90 21.08 -54.69
CA ALA A 145 24.43 20.17 -53.66
C ALA A 145 23.21 20.83 -53.00
N THR A 146 22.02 20.41 -53.38
CA THR A 146 20.79 20.75 -52.68
C THR A 146 20.84 20.04 -51.34
N ALA A 147 21.21 20.76 -50.28
CA ALA A 147 20.87 20.31 -48.93
C ALA A 147 19.34 20.27 -48.88
N GLY A 148 18.76 19.08 -48.80
CA GLY A 148 17.30 18.85 -48.84
C GLY A 148 16.53 19.37 -47.63
N PHE A 149 17.09 20.32 -46.87
CA PHE A 149 16.33 21.02 -45.85
C PHE A 149 15.54 22.16 -46.50
N ASP A 150 14.23 21.94 -46.56
CA ASP A 150 13.25 22.90 -47.00
C ASP A 150 13.27 24.13 -46.09
N THR A 151 13.67 25.29 -46.64
CA THR A 151 13.66 26.58 -45.93
C THR A 151 12.39 27.39 -46.21
N THR A 152 11.37 26.78 -46.81
CA THR A 152 10.04 27.39 -46.81
C THR A 152 9.52 27.33 -45.38
N TYR A 153 9.62 28.45 -44.66
CA TYR A 153 8.96 28.61 -43.38
C TYR A 153 7.46 28.43 -43.62
N SER A 154 6.94 27.24 -43.31
CA SER A 154 5.51 27.00 -43.23
C SER A 154 4.96 27.90 -42.13
N THR A 155 4.29 28.98 -42.52
CA THR A 155 3.50 29.83 -41.59
C THR A 155 2.23 29.10 -41.12
N THR A 156 1.95 27.93 -41.70
CA THR A 156 1.01 26.98 -41.13
C THR A 156 1.81 26.21 -40.09
N GLY A 157 1.67 26.59 -38.82
CA GLY A 157 2.21 25.79 -37.74
C GLY A 157 1.80 24.34 -38.01
N ILE A 158 2.77 23.43 -38.07
CA ILE A 158 2.48 22.02 -37.86
C ILE A 158 2.03 21.96 -36.41
N ILE A 159 0.76 22.30 -36.15
CA ILE A 159 0.06 21.72 -35.04
C ILE A 159 0.00 20.27 -35.46
N GLU A 160 0.81 19.41 -34.84
CA GLU A 160 0.52 17.98 -34.87
C GLU A 160 -0.98 17.86 -34.55
N PRO A 161 -1.83 17.49 -35.50
CA PRO A 161 -3.27 17.61 -35.31
C PRO A 161 -3.81 16.54 -34.35
N THR A 162 -2.94 15.88 -33.59
CA THR A 162 -3.29 14.91 -32.55
C THR A 162 -2.07 14.62 -31.67
N GLN A 163 -1.53 15.63 -30.99
CA GLN A 163 -1.06 15.36 -29.62
C GLN A 163 -2.31 15.09 -28.80
N THR A 164 -2.88 13.88 -28.95
CA THR A 164 -3.85 13.37 -28.00
C THR A 164 -3.07 13.33 -26.69
N SER A 165 -3.34 14.25 -25.77
CA SER A 165 -2.83 14.15 -24.41
C SER A 165 -3.09 12.72 -23.97
N ALA A 166 -2.04 11.91 -23.86
CA ALA A 166 -2.18 10.58 -23.30
C ALA A 166 -2.78 10.80 -21.91
N LEU A 167 -4.01 10.33 -21.71
CA LEU A 167 -4.64 10.40 -20.39
C LEU A 167 -3.65 9.75 -19.43
N LEU A 168 -3.32 10.46 -18.35
CA LEU A 168 -2.62 9.82 -17.25
C LEU A 168 -3.43 8.58 -16.88
N PRO A 169 -2.81 7.42 -16.61
CA PRO A 169 -3.55 6.27 -16.13
C PRO A 169 -4.36 6.71 -14.91
N GLU A 170 -5.66 6.38 -14.93
CA GLU A 170 -6.52 6.54 -13.76
C GLU A 170 -5.94 5.72 -12.63
N ASN A 171 -5.96 6.28 -11.43
CA ASN A 171 -5.52 5.60 -10.23
C ASN A 171 -6.35 4.33 -9.99
N GLN A 172 -5.72 3.26 -9.52
CA GLN A 172 -6.36 1.97 -9.34
C GLN A 172 -6.20 1.47 -7.92
N LEU A 173 -7.33 1.40 -7.21
CA LEU A 173 -7.47 0.67 -5.96
C LEU A 173 -8.58 -0.37 -6.13
N ALA A 174 -8.26 -1.62 -5.78
CA ALA A 174 -9.26 -2.67 -5.69
C ALA A 174 -8.98 -3.56 -4.48
N ASP A 175 -10.06 -4.01 -3.87
CA ASP A 175 -10.06 -4.81 -2.66
C ASP A 175 -11.26 -5.76 -2.72
N ALA A 176 -11.12 -6.96 -2.16
CA ALA A 176 -12.15 -8.00 -2.27
C ALA A 176 -12.61 -8.43 -0.88
N ASP A 177 -13.79 -9.04 -0.79
CA ASP A 177 -14.34 -9.47 0.51
C ASP A 177 -13.54 -10.63 1.14
N GLU A 178 -13.49 -10.65 2.48
CA GLU A 178 -12.95 -11.76 3.26
C GLU A 178 -14.05 -12.66 3.83
N SER A 179 -13.76 -13.96 3.82
CA SER A 179 -14.52 -14.94 4.57
C SER A 179 -13.58 -15.84 5.37
N ILE A 180 -13.82 -15.92 6.67
CA ILE A 180 -13.06 -16.78 7.57
C ILE A 180 -14.01 -17.62 8.42
N SER A 181 -13.69 -18.90 8.54
CA SER A 181 -14.35 -19.82 9.44
C SER A 181 -13.31 -20.47 10.34
N VAL A 182 -13.57 -20.45 11.65
CA VAL A 182 -12.72 -21.05 12.66
C VAL A 182 -13.55 -21.91 13.60
N ILE A 183 -12.93 -22.90 14.21
CA ILE A 183 -13.51 -23.61 15.36
C ILE A 183 -13.47 -22.72 16.59
N GLU A 184 -14.46 -22.88 17.47
CA GLU A 184 -14.60 -22.21 18.76
C GLU A 184 -13.37 -22.50 19.65
N SER A 185 -12.31 -21.73 19.43
CA SER A 185 -11.03 -21.88 20.14
C SER A 185 -10.23 -20.59 20.01
N GLY A 186 -10.65 -19.58 20.76
CA GLY A 186 -9.88 -18.35 20.97
C GLY A 186 -10.09 -17.25 19.93
N SER A 187 -9.21 -16.26 19.96
CA SER A 187 -9.27 -15.09 19.10
C SER A 187 -8.96 -15.43 17.65
N VAL A 188 -9.72 -14.84 16.73
CA VAL A 188 -9.51 -14.91 15.28
C VAL A 188 -8.64 -13.73 14.86
N SER A 189 -7.61 -13.97 14.06
CA SER A 189 -6.77 -12.91 13.51
C SER A 189 -6.53 -13.12 12.03
N GLY A 190 -6.38 -12.03 11.28
CA GLY A 190 -6.08 -12.04 9.86
C GLY A 190 -5.69 -10.66 9.36
N ASN A 191 -5.66 -10.48 8.04
CA ASN A 191 -5.44 -9.19 7.42
C ASN A 191 -6.45 -9.02 6.27
N VAL A 192 -7.23 -7.93 6.31
CA VAL A 192 -8.23 -7.60 5.28
C VAL A 192 -7.61 -7.01 4.02
N LEU A 193 -6.34 -6.60 4.06
CA LEU A 193 -5.63 -6.06 2.89
C LEU A 193 -4.82 -7.12 2.14
N ALA A 194 -4.98 -8.40 2.47
CA ALA A 194 -4.16 -9.48 1.91
C ALA A 194 -4.41 -9.71 0.40
N ASN A 195 -5.58 -9.33 -0.08
CA ASN A 195 -6.07 -9.44 -1.46
C ASN A 195 -6.17 -8.07 -2.15
N THR A 196 -5.73 -6.98 -1.51
CA THR A 196 -5.77 -5.64 -2.08
C THR A 196 -4.76 -5.49 -3.22
N THR A 197 -5.18 -4.85 -4.30
CA THR A 197 -4.31 -4.45 -5.42
C THR A 197 -4.29 -2.95 -5.54
N ASN A 198 -3.08 -2.39 -5.54
CA ASN A 198 -2.82 -0.96 -5.71
C ASN A 198 -1.52 -0.77 -6.51
N PRO A 199 -1.56 -0.95 -7.84
CA PRO A 199 -0.35 -0.93 -8.68
C PRO A 199 0.21 0.48 -8.91
N ASP A 200 -0.59 1.54 -8.75
CA ASP A 200 -0.21 2.90 -9.14
C ASP A 200 -0.67 4.01 -8.19
N GLY A 201 -1.17 3.64 -7.01
CA GLY A 201 -1.61 4.50 -5.93
C GLY A 201 -0.59 5.55 -5.51
N PRO A 202 -1.04 6.76 -5.12
CA PRO A 202 -0.14 7.77 -4.58
C PRO A 202 0.43 7.39 -3.21
N ALA A 203 -0.23 6.50 -2.46
CA ALA A 203 0.25 5.87 -1.24
C ALA A 203 -0.14 4.38 -1.19
N ASP A 204 0.40 3.66 -0.21
CA ASP A 204 -0.01 2.28 0.07
C ASP A 204 -1.46 2.23 0.55
N ALA A 205 -2.17 1.15 0.24
CA ALA A 205 -3.53 0.95 0.70
C ALA A 205 -3.59 0.80 2.22
N SER A 206 -4.56 1.47 2.85
CA SER A 206 -4.76 1.43 4.30
C SER A 206 -6.24 1.46 4.65
N VAL A 207 -6.62 0.81 5.75
CA VAL A 207 -7.98 0.90 6.28
C VAL A 207 -8.16 2.25 6.95
N VAL A 208 -9.21 2.99 6.58
CA VAL A 208 -9.51 4.33 7.14
C VAL A 208 -10.75 4.37 8.03
N SER A 209 -11.65 3.41 7.88
CA SER A 209 -12.79 3.25 8.79
C SER A 209 -13.41 1.86 8.69
N TYR A 210 -14.18 1.47 9.70
CA TYR A 210 -15.06 0.31 9.63
C TYR A 210 -16.37 0.50 10.37
N SER A 211 -17.37 -0.31 10.04
CA SER A 211 -18.67 -0.37 10.69
C SER A 211 -19.04 -1.82 11.00
N TRP A 212 -19.54 -2.06 12.20
CA TRP A 212 -19.88 -3.38 12.70
C TRP A 212 -21.05 -3.35 13.69
N GLY A 213 -22.20 -3.90 13.27
CA GLY A 213 -23.42 -3.92 14.06
C GLY A 213 -23.94 -2.51 14.36
N ILE A 214 -23.89 -2.12 15.64
CA ILE A 214 -24.28 -0.76 16.08
C ILE A 214 -23.14 0.26 15.99
N ASN A 215 -21.91 -0.18 15.76
CA ASN A 215 -20.73 0.68 15.72
C ASN A 215 -20.52 1.17 14.29
N GLN A 216 -20.74 2.46 14.02
CA GLN A 216 -20.65 3.03 12.67
C GLN A 216 -19.43 3.95 12.54
N ASN A 217 -18.74 3.88 11.40
CA ASN A 217 -17.60 4.76 11.05
C ASN A 217 -16.50 4.82 12.12
N VAL A 218 -16.19 3.66 12.72
CA VAL A 218 -15.16 3.52 13.73
C VAL A 218 -13.79 3.75 13.09
N PRO A 219 -12.93 4.59 13.68
CA PRO A 219 -11.56 4.74 13.22
C PRO A 219 -10.76 3.43 13.41
N PRO A 220 -9.82 3.11 12.50
CA PRO A 220 -8.93 1.97 12.66
C PRO A 220 -8.06 2.10 13.93
N GLY A 221 -7.72 0.98 14.55
CA GLY A 221 -6.98 0.91 15.81
C GLY A 221 -7.83 1.10 17.07
N VAL A 222 -9.14 1.36 16.93
CA VAL A 222 -10.09 1.42 18.05
C VAL A 222 -10.80 0.08 18.15
N ALA A 223 -10.89 -0.49 19.36
CA ALA A 223 -11.66 -1.71 19.57
C ALA A 223 -13.16 -1.41 19.69
N SER A 224 -14.00 -2.23 19.04
CA SER A 224 -15.47 -2.19 19.13
C SER A 224 -16.00 -3.47 19.73
N THR A 225 -17.08 -3.39 20.51
CA THR A 225 -17.69 -4.56 21.15
C THR A 225 -19.18 -4.64 20.82
N LEU A 226 -19.66 -5.85 20.54
CA LEU A 226 -21.07 -6.19 20.43
C LEU A 226 -21.41 -7.18 21.55
N THR A 227 -22.32 -6.78 22.45
CA THR A 227 -22.75 -7.62 23.58
C THR A 227 -23.30 -8.95 23.10
N GLY A 228 -22.78 -10.05 23.65
CA GLY A 228 -23.17 -11.41 23.27
C GLY A 228 -22.57 -11.91 21.96
N VAL A 229 -21.69 -11.15 21.30
CA VAL A 229 -21.01 -11.57 20.06
C VAL A 229 -19.49 -11.55 20.25
N GLY A 230 -18.92 -10.42 20.69
CA GLY A 230 -17.47 -10.32 20.91
C GLY A 230 -16.91 -8.91 20.72
N THR A 231 -15.58 -8.83 20.65
CA THR A 231 -14.81 -7.59 20.46
C THR A 231 -13.95 -7.69 19.20
N LEU A 232 -13.99 -6.66 18.35
CA LEU A 232 -13.21 -6.54 17.12
C LEU A 232 -12.26 -5.34 17.21
N LEU A 233 -11.01 -5.56 16.85
CA LEU A 233 -10.01 -4.53 16.57
C LEU A 233 -9.57 -4.68 15.11
N LEU A 234 -9.69 -3.63 14.30
CA LEU A 234 -9.17 -3.56 12.94
C LEU A 234 -8.20 -2.39 12.84
N ASN A 235 -6.96 -2.66 12.43
CA ASN A 235 -5.87 -1.68 12.38
C ASN A 235 -5.73 -1.06 10.97
N PRO A 236 -5.02 0.08 10.84
CA PRO A 236 -4.83 0.74 9.55
C PRO A 236 -4.08 -0.11 8.52
N ASP A 237 -3.21 -1.02 8.97
CA ASP A 237 -2.46 -1.97 8.13
C ASP A 237 -3.28 -3.18 7.68
N GLY A 238 -4.60 -3.17 7.95
CA GLY A 238 -5.53 -4.23 7.65
C GLY A 238 -5.50 -5.40 8.63
N SER A 239 -4.54 -5.46 9.56
CA SER A 239 -4.52 -6.52 10.57
C SER A 239 -5.73 -6.40 11.50
N PHE A 240 -6.39 -7.52 11.77
CA PHE A 240 -7.53 -7.54 12.67
C PHE A 240 -7.41 -8.63 13.74
N THR A 241 -8.09 -8.42 14.85
CA THR A 241 -8.31 -9.42 15.89
C THR A 241 -9.76 -9.37 16.33
N PHE A 242 -10.46 -10.50 16.23
CA PHE A 242 -11.80 -10.71 16.76
C PHE A 242 -11.72 -11.67 17.94
N THR A 243 -12.21 -11.26 19.10
CA THR A 243 -12.34 -12.10 20.29
C THR A 243 -13.81 -12.40 20.52
N PRO A 244 -14.28 -13.64 20.28
CA PRO A 244 -15.66 -14.02 20.52
C PRO A 244 -16.06 -13.80 21.99
N ALA A 245 -17.33 -13.51 22.24
CA ALA A 245 -17.88 -13.60 23.58
C ALA A 245 -17.83 -15.07 24.07
N PRO A 246 -17.81 -15.33 25.40
CA PRO A 246 -17.89 -16.69 25.92
C PRO A 246 -19.09 -17.45 25.34
N ASN A 247 -18.85 -18.69 24.91
CA ASN A 247 -19.82 -19.61 24.31
C ASN A 247 -20.55 -19.04 23.08
N TYR A 248 -19.91 -18.10 22.37
CA TYR A 248 -20.45 -17.60 21.12
C TYR A 248 -20.09 -18.53 19.98
N ASP A 249 -21.10 -19.18 19.42
CA ASP A 249 -21.02 -19.91 18.16
C ASP A 249 -21.91 -19.28 17.08
N GLY A 250 -21.56 -19.54 15.83
CA GLY A 250 -22.32 -19.11 14.65
C GLY A 250 -21.75 -17.92 13.90
N THR A 251 -22.61 -17.29 13.10
CA THR A 251 -22.23 -16.24 12.15
C THR A 251 -22.14 -14.88 12.83
N VAL A 252 -20.95 -14.27 12.80
CA VAL A 252 -20.71 -12.91 13.27
C VAL A 252 -21.37 -11.92 12.30
N PRO A 253 -22.00 -10.82 12.79
CA PRO A 253 -22.47 -9.75 11.89
C PRO A 253 -21.34 -9.28 10.97
N PRO A 254 -21.60 -9.07 9.67
CA PRO A 254 -20.56 -8.68 8.73
C PRO A 254 -19.96 -7.32 9.11
N VAL A 255 -18.65 -7.20 8.96
CA VAL A 255 -17.92 -5.95 9.15
C VAL A 255 -17.76 -5.30 7.78
N THR A 256 -18.19 -4.06 7.63
CA THR A 256 -17.92 -3.27 6.41
C THR A 256 -16.75 -2.34 6.69
N TYR A 257 -15.74 -2.30 5.85
CA TYR A 257 -14.58 -1.42 6.03
C TYR A 257 -14.23 -0.68 4.74
N THR A 258 -13.55 0.45 4.88
CA THR A 258 -13.12 1.30 3.77
C THR A 258 -11.60 1.33 3.70
N VAL A 259 -11.08 1.02 2.52
CA VAL A 259 -9.67 1.08 2.14
C VAL A 259 -9.42 2.35 1.33
N PHE A 260 -8.33 3.04 1.62
CA PHE A 260 -7.93 4.28 0.97
C PHE A 260 -6.43 4.25 0.64
N ASP A 261 -6.07 4.77 -0.52
CA ASP A 261 -4.69 4.85 -1.01
C ASP A 261 -4.16 6.30 -1.15
N GLY A 262 -4.90 7.27 -0.62
CA GLY A 262 -4.58 8.69 -0.78
C GLY A 262 -5.42 9.41 -1.83
N LEU A 263 -6.09 8.68 -2.73
CA LEU A 263 -6.96 9.27 -3.76
C LEU A 263 -8.29 8.54 -3.92
N ASP A 264 -8.28 7.21 -3.97
CA ASP A 264 -9.47 6.38 -4.17
C ASP A 264 -9.89 5.66 -2.90
N GLU A 265 -11.19 5.47 -2.73
CA GLU A 265 -11.78 4.70 -1.64
C GLU A 265 -12.52 3.48 -2.19
N VAL A 266 -12.26 2.32 -1.59
CA VAL A 266 -12.96 1.06 -1.87
C VAL A 266 -13.58 0.56 -0.57
N THR A 267 -14.79 0.02 -0.66
CA THR A 267 -15.48 -0.60 0.48
C THR A 267 -15.63 -2.09 0.25
N SER A 268 -15.27 -2.87 1.27
CA SER A 268 -15.31 -4.34 1.27
C SER A 268 -15.88 -4.85 2.59
N THR A 269 -16.05 -6.17 2.68
CA THR A 269 -16.65 -6.82 3.85
C THR A 269 -15.81 -7.98 4.39
N LEU A 270 -15.74 -8.06 5.72
CA LEU A 270 -15.17 -9.20 6.45
C LEU A 270 -16.29 -10.00 7.10
N SER A 271 -16.42 -11.26 6.71
CA SER A 271 -17.38 -12.23 7.25
C SER A 271 -16.67 -13.29 8.09
N ILE A 272 -17.04 -13.40 9.37
CA ILE A 272 -16.46 -14.36 10.32
C ILE A 272 -17.53 -15.36 10.75
N THR A 273 -17.22 -16.65 10.75
CA THR A 273 -18.08 -17.71 11.29
C THR A 273 -17.34 -18.54 12.33
N ILE A 274 -17.89 -18.63 13.53
CA ILE A 274 -17.39 -19.49 14.60
C ILE A 274 -18.15 -20.82 14.53
N THR A 275 -17.42 -21.91 14.35
CA THR A 275 -18.00 -23.26 14.33
C THR A 275 -17.96 -23.86 15.74
N PRO A 276 -19.09 -24.31 16.27
CA PRO A 276 -19.18 -24.77 17.66
C PRO A 276 -18.34 -26.03 17.89
N VAL A 277 -17.82 -26.16 19.11
CA VAL A 277 -17.17 -27.38 19.58
C VAL A 277 -17.92 -27.89 20.82
N ASP A 278 -18.56 -29.06 20.69
CA ASP A 278 -19.33 -29.68 21.78
C ASP A 278 -18.44 -30.01 22.98
N SER A 279 -18.77 -29.43 24.13
CA SER A 279 -18.11 -29.67 25.41
C SER A 279 -18.80 -30.78 26.17
N PRO A 280 -18.05 -31.75 26.73
CA PRO A 280 -18.66 -32.84 27.49
C PRO A 280 -19.33 -32.31 28.76
N VAL A 281 -20.51 -32.83 29.07
CA VAL A 281 -21.17 -32.60 30.36
C VAL A 281 -20.52 -33.47 31.43
N THR A 282 -20.19 -32.87 32.58
CA THR A 282 -19.69 -33.61 33.75
C THR A 282 -20.66 -33.49 34.93
N LEU A 283 -20.76 -34.57 35.70
CA LEU A 283 -21.53 -34.64 36.94
C LEU A 283 -20.59 -35.07 38.06
N THR A 284 -20.70 -34.44 39.22
CA THR A 284 -19.90 -34.77 40.41
C THR A 284 -20.78 -34.75 41.66
N GLY A 285 -20.36 -35.42 42.72
CA GLY A 285 -21.16 -35.52 43.96
C GLY A 285 -22.28 -36.57 43.91
N LEU A 286 -22.42 -37.30 42.80
CA LEU A 286 -23.24 -38.50 42.69
C LEU A 286 -22.50 -39.76 43.18
N ASP A 287 -21.17 -39.70 43.26
CA ASP A 287 -20.29 -40.84 43.59
C ASP A 287 -20.11 -41.02 45.10
N VAL A 288 -21.20 -40.96 45.88
CA VAL A 288 -21.14 -41.38 47.29
C VAL A 288 -20.81 -42.88 47.30
N ALA A 289 -19.72 -43.27 47.96
CA ALA A 289 -19.35 -44.69 48.08
C ALA A 289 -20.55 -45.51 48.56
N GLU A 290 -20.83 -46.62 47.87
CA GLU A 290 -22.04 -47.48 47.94
C GLU A 290 -23.23 -47.06 47.07
N GLY A 291 -23.27 -45.88 46.42
CA GLY A 291 -24.26 -45.49 45.39
C GLY A 291 -25.74 -45.50 45.80
N GLU A 292 -26.04 -46.00 46.99
CA GLU A 292 -27.35 -46.24 47.54
C GLU A 292 -27.38 -45.59 48.92
N VAL A 293 -28.23 -44.59 49.07
CA VAL A 293 -28.53 -44.03 50.38
C VAL A 293 -29.36 -45.08 51.13
N ILE A 294 -28.73 -45.80 52.05
CA ILE A 294 -29.40 -46.83 52.84
C ILE A 294 -30.21 -46.18 53.95
N VAL A 295 -31.53 -46.24 53.81
CA VAL A 295 -32.48 -46.01 54.90
C VAL A 295 -32.93 -47.36 55.46
N SER A 296 -32.91 -47.51 56.79
CA SER A 296 -33.28 -48.77 57.45
C SER A 296 -34.67 -48.67 58.06
N ASP A 297 -35.49 -49.71 57.87
CA ASP A 297 -36.79 -49.86 58.55
C ASP A 297 -36.66 -49.88 60.08
N SER A 298 -35.50 -50.23 60.62
CA SER A 298 -35.24 -50.14 62.06
C SER A 298 -35.39 -48.72 62.60
N ASN A 299 -35.16 -47.70 61.76
CA ASN A 299 -35.24 -46.29 62.11
C ASN A 299 -36.67 -45.74 62.06
N LEU A 300 -37.65 -46.49 61.52
CA LEU A 300 -39.06 -46.08 61.51
C LEU A 300 -39.61 -45.94 62.94
N PRO A 301 -40.73 -45.20 63.13
CA PRO A 301 -41.33 -45.02 64.45
C PRO A 301 -41.61 -46.32 65.23
N ASP A 302 -42.02 -47.37 64.51
CA ASP A 302 -42.29 -48.71 65.06
C ASP A 302 -41.14 -49.71 64.81
N GLY A 303 -39.97 -49.21 64.37
CA GLY A 303 -38.80 -50.02 64.10
C GLY A 303 -38.08 -50.50 65.36
N SER A 304 -37.11 -51.40 65.19
CA SER A 304 -36.31 -51.94 66.30
C SER A 304 -35.33 -50.95 66.92
N SER A 305 -35.08 -49.79 66.30
CA SER A 305 -34.25 -48.69 66.82
C SER A 305 -34.68 -47.34 66.21
N PRO A 306 -35.84 -46.77 66.61
CA PRO A 306 -36.41 -45.59 65.98
C PRO A 306 -35.45 -44.39 65.95
N ASN A 307 -35.21 -43.83 64.77
CA ASN A 307 -34.32 -42.70 64.56
C ASN A 307 -34.81 -41.82 63.39
N PRO A 308 -35.65 -40.80 63.67
CA PRO A 308 -36.20 -39.92 62.62
C PRO A 308 -35.15 -39.16 61.81
N GLY A 309 -33.99 -38.86 62.42
CA GLY A 309 -32.89 -38.17 61.74
C GLY A 309 -32.19 -39.04 60.69
N ALA A 310 -32.20 -40.37 60.86
CA ALA A 310 -31.60 -41.29 59.91
C ALA A 310 -32.50 -41.59 58.70
N LEU A 311 -33.79 -41.23 58.74
CA LEU A 311 -34.74 -41.39 57.64
C LEU A 311 -34.65 -40.26 56.60
N ASN A 312 -34.02 -39.14 56.94
CA ASN A 312 -33.83 -38.00 56.04
C ASN A 312 -32.34 -37.83 55.78
N GLN A 313 -31.94 -37.99 54.53
CA GLN A 313 -30.56 -37.82 54.09
C GLN A 313 -30.52 -36.71 53.05
N SER A 314 -29.55 -35.81 53.15
CA SER A 314 -29.33 -34.73 52.20
C SER A 314 -28.02 -34.93 51.44
N GLY A 315 -27.97 -34.40 50.23
CA GLY A 315 -26.80 -34.44 49.37
C GLY A 315 -26.83 -33.29 48.39
N VAL A 316 -25.69 -33.04 47.75
CA VAL A 316 -25.58 -32.07 46.66
C VAL A 316 -24.81 -32.75 45.56
N PHE A 317 -25.31 -32.62 44.33
CA PHE A 317 -24.50 -32.93 43.15
C PHE A 317 -24.30 -31.66 42.33
N SER A 318 -23.16 -31.60 41.67
CA SER A 318 -22.78 -30.50 40.79
C SER A 318 -22.71 -30.99 39.35
N PHE A 319 -22.96 -30.08 38.42
CA PHE A 319 -22.86 -30.32 37.00
C PHE A 319 -22.09 -29.19 36.33
N SER A 320 -21.37 -29.53 35.26
CA SER A 320 -20.70 -28.58 34.39
C SER A 320 -21.04 -28.90 32.95
N ALA A 321 -21.58 -27.92 32.24
CA ALA A 321 -21.93 -28.01 30.83
C ALA A 321 -21.57 -26.68 30.15
N LEU A 322 -20.32 -26.53 29.72
CA LEU A 322 -19.74 -25.26 29.26
C LEU A 322 -20.57 -24.58 28.16
N ASP A 323 -21.23 -25.36 27.31
CA ASP A 323 -22.08 -24.87 26.22
C ASP A 323 -23.47 -24.39 26.72
N GLY A 324 -23.68 -24.38 28.03
CA GLY A 324 -24.92 -24.02 28.71
C GLY A 324 -25.83 -25.23 29.01
N VAL A 325 -26.82 -25.01 29.87
CA VAL A 325 -27.79 -26.04 30.26
C VAL A 325 -29.17 -25.68 29.73
N GLN A 326 -29.61 -26.39 28.70
CA GLN A 326 -30.96 -26.21 28.17
C GLN A 326 -32.02 -26.98 28.99
N SER A 327 -31.66 -28.19 29.44
CA SER A 327 -32.56 -29.05 30.20
C SER A 327 -31.80 -29.89 31.21
N LEU A 328 -32.40 -30.07 32.38
CA LEU A 328 -31.96 -31.02 33.39
C LEU A 328 -33.19 -31.76 33.90
N SER A 329 -33.12 -33.09 34.00
CA SER A 329 -34.19 -33.89 34.58
C SER A 329 -33.64 -34.99 35.47
N VAL A 330 -34.39 -35.33 36.51
CA VAL A 330 -34.08 -36.42 37.44
C VAL A 330 -35.32 -37.29 37.58
N GLY A 331 -35.18 -38.60 37.37
CA GLY A 331 -36.32 -39.53 37.43
C GLY A 331 -37.46 -39.19 36.46
N GLY A 332 -37.15 -38.55 35.33
CA GLY A 332 -38.15 -38.07 34.36
C GLY A 332 -38.85 -36.76 34.74
N VAL A 333 -38.52 -36.16 35.88
CA VAL A 333 -39.04 -34.85 36.31
C VAL A 333 -38.07 -33.76 35.88
N SER A 334 -38.56 -32.77 35.15
CA SER A 334 -37.74 -31.63 34.69
C SER A 334 -37.43 -30.69 35.86
N LEU A 335 -36.16 -30.38 36.02
CA LEU A 335 -35.60 -29.43 37.00
C LEU A 335 -35.17 -28.12 36.34
N ILE A 336 -34.65 -28.20 35.11
CA ILE A 336 -34.38 -27.06 34.23
C ILE A 336 -35.08 -27.34 32.91
N SER A 337 -35.79 -26.34 32.38
CA SER A 337 -36.47 -26.40 31.09
C SER A 337 -36.26 -25.09 30.34
N ASN A 338 -35.83 -25.18 29.09
CA ASN A 338 -35.47 -24.02 28.26
C ASN A 338 -34.50 -23.07 28.97
N GLY A 339 -33.53 -23.61 29.71
CA GLY A 339 -32.52 -22.83 30.45
C GLY A 339 -33.06 -22.11 31.69
N VAL A 340 -34.32 -22.36 32.07
CA VAL A 340 -34.95 -21.77 33.25
C VAL A 340 -35.17 -22.85 34.30
N VAL A 341 -34.79 -22.53 35.54
CA VAL A 341 -35.04 -23.39 36.71
C VAL A 341 -36.53 -23.51 36.95
N VAL A 342 -37.01 -24.75 37.07
CA VAL A 342 -38.38 -25.06 37.50
C VAL A 342 -38.50 -24.72 38.99
N ALA A 343 -39.64 -24.14 39.40
CA ALA A 343 -39.85 -23.72 40.78
C ALA A 343 -39.60 -24.87 41.77
N THR A 344 -38.76 -24.61 42.78
CA THR A 344 -38.47 -25.53 43.88
C THR A 344 -39.36 -25.24 45.09
N PRO A 345 -39.65 -26.22 45.96
CA PRO A 345 -39.14 -27.60 45.93
C PRO A 345 -39.87 -28.49 44.91
N VAL A 346 -39.12 -29.44 44.32
CA VAL A 346 -39.65 -30.47 43.42
C VAL A 346 -39.56 -31.83 44.10
N VAL A 347 -40.69 -32.53 44.22
CA VAL A 347 -40.75 -33.86 44.83
C VAL A 347 -40.81 -34.94 43.76
N ILE A 348 -39.87 -35.88 43.81
CA ILE A 348 -39.72 -36.98 42.86
C ILE A 348 -39.96 -38.30 43.62
N PRO A 349 -41.08 -39.00 43.38
CA PRO A 349 -41.36 -40.29 44.01
C PRO A 349 -40.43 -41.36 43.42
N SER A 350 -39.84 -42.21 44.27
CA SER A 350 -38.97 -43.31 43.83
C SER A 350 -39.76 -44.53 43.32
N GLY A 351 -41.06 -44.60 43.58
CA GLY A 351 -41.90 -45.78 43.37
C GLY A 351 -41.77 -46.87 44.45
N LEU A 352 -40.82 -46.72 45.40
CA LEU A 352 -40.59 -47.65 46.52
C LEU A 352 -41.18 -47.13 47.85
N GLY A 353 -41.96 -46.05 47.81
CA GLY A 353 -42.56 -45.44 49.00
C GLY A 353 -41.72 -44.31 49.65
N ASN A 354 -40.50 -44.08 49.17
CA ASN A 354 -39.68 -42.90 49.50
C ASN A 354 -39.74 -41.83 48.39
N SER A 355 -39.24 -40.63 48.70
CA SER A 355 -39.21 -39.50 47.79
C SER A 355 -37.87 -38.77 47.86
N LEU A 356 -37.38 -38.33 46.70
CA LEU A 356 -36.32 -37.34 46.60
C LEU A 356 -36.96 -35.95 46.54
N THR A 357 -36.52 -35.03 47.39
CA THR A 357 -36.98 -33.64 47.35
C THR A 357 -35.82 -32.75 46.93
N VAL A 358 -35.93 -32.16 45.74
CA VAL A 358 -35.01 -31.11 45.29
C VAL A 358 -35.46 -29.81 45.92
N THR A 359 -34.62 -29.22 46.74
CA THR A 359 -34.89 -28.02 47.52
C THR A 359 -34.35 -26.75 46.85
N ALA A 360 -33.22 -26.85 46.17
CA ALA A 360 -32.64 -25.74 45.43
C ALA A 360 -31.86 -26.20 44.20
N ILE A 361 -31.84 -25.33 43.19
CA ILE A 361 -31.06 -25.47 41.96
C ILE A 361 -30.34 -24.14 41.76
N SER A 362 -29.03 -24.18 41.59
CA SER A 362 -28.18 -23.03 41.25
C SER A 362 -27.46 -23.31 39.95
N PHE A 363 -27.40 -22.33 39.06
CA PHE A 363 -26.83 -22.47 37.72
C PHE A 363 -26.37 -21.11 37.19
N ASP A 364 -25.20 -21.07 36.57
CA ASP A 364 -24.71 -19.92 35.80
C ASP A 364 -24.85 -20.19 34.29
N PRO A 365 -25.73 -19.45 33.59
CA PRO A 365 -25.97 -19.63 32.16
C PRO A 365 -24.77 -19.31 31.27
N LEU A 366 -23.78 -18.56 31.77
CA LEU A 366 -22.58 -18.19 31.02
C LEU A 366 -21.45 -19.21 31.16
N THR A 367 -21.37 -19.92 32.28
CA THR A 367 -20.27 -20.87 32.52
C THR A 367 -20.71 -22.32 32.43
N GLY A 368 -22.02 -22.59 32.46
CA GLY A 368 -22.50 -23.97 32.42
C GLY A 368 -22.49 -24.67 33.77
N GLU A 369 -21.95 -24.01 34.80
CA GLU A 369 -21.72 -24.57 36.13
C GLU A 369 -22.97 -24.47 36.98
N GLY A 370 -23.27 -25.54 37.72
CA GLY A 370 -24.41 -25.54 38.63
C GLY A 370 -24.41 -26.66 39.67
N SER A 371 -25.40 -26.60 40.55
CA SER A 371 -25.60 -27.56 41.63
C SER A 371 -27.07 -27.77 41.94
N VAL A 372 -27.41 -28.98 42.38
CA VAL A 372 -28.75 -29.36 42.84
C VAL A 372 -28.63 -29.92 44.25
N SER A 373 -29.49 -29.42 45.15
CA SER A 373 -29.60 -29.83 46.55
C SER A 373 -31.01 -30.23 46.91
#